data_AF-A0A1V5XQG7-F1
#
_entry.id   AF-A0A1V5XQG7-F1
#
_cell.length_a   1.000
_cell.length_b   1.000
_cell.length_c   1.000
_cell.angle_alpha   90.00
_cell.angle_beta   90.00
_cell.angle_gamma   90.00
#
_symmetry.space_group_name_H-M   'P 1'
#
loop_
_entity.id
_entity.type
_entity.pdbx_description
1 polymer ?
#
loop_
_entity_poly.entity_id
_entity_poly.type
_entity_poly.pdbx_seq_one_letter_code
_entity_poly.pdbx_strand_id
1 'polypeptide(L)'
;MEGSSILTTLSAGTAVSVLGYTDGWYSVSVNGGRGWVGQQFVSNGAAKTGKVWSSYQTYMTEYPSSGPTASVPAPKPPVYDPNFLSRVKGYILLQVQEHGEAWYVDPVSQKRAYMKDGAVAYQMMRSYGLGITDADLNKLPKMNTTAEIINASSICASNSLANRLKGRILLQIQQHGEAYYVYPKNCRMIYMKDGAAAYEIMRYLGLGITNADLDRVEVK
;
A
#
# COMPACT_ATOMS: atom_id res chain seq x y z
N MET A 1 -14.31 6.57 19.45
CA MET A 1 -13.63 6.54 20.77
C MET A 1 -12.60 7.65 20.77
N GLU A 2 -12.82 8.69 21.56
CA GLU A 2 -11.85 9.73 21.86
C GLU A 2 -10.81 9.19 22.87
N GLY A 3 -9.53 9.54 22.70
CA GLY A 3 -8.60 9.61 23.83
C GLY A 3 -7.67 8.42 24.12
N SER A 4 -7.47 7.45 23.22
CA SER A 4 -6.41 6.45 23.44
C SER A 4 -5.02 7.06 23.19
N SER A 5 -4.33 7.45 24.26
CA SER A 5 -2.93 7.87 24.21
C SER A 5 -2.05 6.68 23.80
N ILE A 6 -1.16 6.92 22.83
CA ILE A 6 -0.17 5.92 22.40
C ILE A 6 0.75 5.62 23.60
N LEU A 7 0.68 4.40 24.12
CA LEU A 7 1.49 3.96 25.26
C LEU A 7 2.97 3.79 24.87
N THR A 8 3.22 3.25 23.67
CA THR A 8 4.56 3.09 23.07
C THR A 8 4.44 2.69 21.61
N THR A 9 5.49 2.90 20.82
CA THR A 9 5.61 2.39 19.44
C THR A 9 6.63 1.25 19.42
N LEU A 10 6.36 0.17 18.67
CA LEU A 10 7.24 -1.00 18.57
C LEU A 10 7.88 -1.05 17.19
N SER A 11 9.15 -1.48 17.13
CA SER A 11 9.86 -1.72 15.88
C SER A 11 9.23 -2.92 15.15
N ALA A 12 9.11 -2.85 13.82
CA ALA A 12 8.76 -4.01 13.02
C ALA A 12 9.74 -5.17 13.29
N GLY A 13 9.21 -6.39 13.48
CA GLY A 13 10.00 -7.55 13.89
C GLY A 13 10.18 -7.74 15.40
N THR A 14 9.65 -6.83 16.24
CA THR A 14 9.61 -7.05 17.70
C THR A 14 8.68 -8.21 18.00
N ALA A 15 9.21 -9.25 18.67
CA ALA A 15 8.38 -10.36 19.13
C ALA A 15 7.44 -9.88 20.26
N VAL A 16 6.15 -10.14 20.11
CA VAL A 16 5.11 -9.77 21.07
C VAL A 16 4.30 -11.00 21.46
N SER A 17 3.90 -11.11 22.73
CA SER A 17 3.02 -12.19 23.18
C SER A 17 1.56 -11.76 23.05
N VAL A 18 0.77 -12.45 22.22
CA VAL A 18 -0.66 -12.18 22.09
C VAL A 18 -1.42 -12.80 23.26
N LEU A 19 -2.15 -11.96 23.98
CA LEU A 19 -2.95 -12.35 25.14
C LEU A 19 -4.42 -12.61 24.79
N GLY A 20 -4.90 -12.01 23.69
CA GLY A 20 -6.28 -12.15 23.24
C GLY A 20 -6.59 -11.31 22.00
N TYR A 21 -7.76 -11.58 21.40
CA TYR A 21 -8.23 -10.96 20.18
C TYR A 21 -9.66 -10.42 20.34
N THR A 22 -9.93 -9.24 19.80
CA THR A 22 -11.29 -8.74 19.58
C THR A 22 -11.31 -7.72 18.44
N ASP A 23 -12.31 -7.81 17.58
CA ASP A 23 -12.67 -6.78 16.60
C ASP A 23 -11.50 -6.16 15.81
N GLY A 24 -10.62 -7.02 15.26
CA GLY A 24 -9.46 -6.59 14.46
C GLY A 24 -8.25 -6.09 15.26
N TRP A 25 -8.28 -6.20 16.58
CA TRP A 25 -7.18 -5.84 17.49
C TRP A 25 -6.64 -7.05 18.25
N TYR A 26 -5.32 -7.11 18.37
CA TYR A 26 -4.63 -8.02 19.28
C TYR A 26 -4.22 -7.27 20.55
N SER A 27 -4.53 -7.84 21.70
CA SER A 27 -3.89 -7.44 22.95
C SER A 27 -2.55 -8.13 23.07
N VAL A 28 -1.52 -7.34 23.34
CA VAL A 28 -0.13 -7.80 23.34
C VAL A 28 0.60 -7.40 24.61
N SER A 29 1.50 -8.27 25.04
CA SER A 29 2.44 -8.02 26.13
C SER A 29 3.86 -7.98 25.58
N VAL A 30 4.60 -6.94 25.95
CA VAL A 30 6.00 -6.73 25.55
C VAL A 30 6.76 -6.13 26.72
N ASN A 31 7.84 -6.78 27.17
CA ASN A 31 8.73 -6.30 28.24
C ASN A 31 7.98 -5.82 29.50
N GLY A 32 6.96 -6.57 29.92
CA GLY A 32 6.14 -6.26 31.10
C GLY A 32 5.02 -5.24 30.88
N GLY A 33 5.03 -4.49 29.77
CA GLY A 33 3.95 -3.58 29.37
C GLY A 33 2.85 -4.31 28.58
N ARG A 34 1.61 -3.84 28.71
CA ARG A 34 0.42 -4.42 28.05
C ARG A 34 -0.33 -3.35 27.28
N GLY A 35 -0.65 -3.63 26.01
CA GLY A 35 -1.36 -2.70 25.12
C GLY A 35 -2.04 -3.40 23.95
N TRP A 36 -2.51 -2.61 22.99
CA TRP A 36 -3.24 -3.08 21.80
C TRP A 36 -2.45 -2.78 20.53
N VAL A 37 -2.45 -3.74 19.61
CA VAL A 37 -1.87 -3.60 18.27
C VAL A 37 -2.88 -4.07 17.23
N GLY A 38 -3.00 -3.32 16.14
CA GLY A 38 -3.90 -3.69 15.05
C GLY A 38 -3.42 -4.97 14.35
N GLN A 39 -4.33 -5.84 13.96
CA GLN A 39 -4.02 -7.13 13.31
C GLN A 39 -3.08 -6.99 12.11
N GLN A 40 -3.21 -5.90 11.35
CA GLN A 40 -2.38 -5.58 10.19
C GLN A 40 -0.89 -5.35 10.49
N PHE A 41 -0.50 -5.24 11.77
CA PHE A 41 0.87 -4.96 12.20
C PHE A 41 1.57 -6.17 12.85
N VAL A 42 0.98 -7.37 12.79
CA VAL A 42 1.56 -8.60 13.36
C VAL A 42 1.71 -9.65 12.25
N SER A 43 2.94 -10.00 11.89
CA SER A 43 3.29 -10.80 10.68
C SER A 43 3.32 -12.32 10.88
N ASN A 44 2.66 -12.83 11.92
CA ASN A 44 2.35 -14.26 12.03
C ASN A 44 1.07 -14.37 12.83
N GLY A 45 0.12 -15.17 12.35
CA GLY A 45 -1.09 -15.48 13.10
C GLY A 45 -0.68 -16.03 14.45
N ALA A 46 -0.75 -15.20 15.49
CA ALA A 46 -0.46 -15.65 16.83
C ALA A 46 -1.37 -16.85 17.10
N ALA A 47 -0.80 -17.92 17.66
CA ALA A 47 -1.59 -19.09 18.02
C ALA A 47 -2.80 -18.57 18.79
N LYS A 48 -4.01 -18.80 18.23
CA LYS A 48 -5.25 -18.33 18.85
C LYS A 48 -5.26 -18.94 20.24
N THR A 49 -5.04 -18.12 21.27
CA THR A 49 -5.33 -18.57 22.62
C THR A 49 -6.83 -18.80 22.61
N GLY A 50 -7.31 -20.00 22.99
CA GLY A 50 -8.72 -20.39 22.87
C GLY A 50 -9.70 -19.55 23.71
N LYS A 51 -9.24 -18.41 24.25
CA LYS A 51 -9.97 -17.50 25.12
C LYS A 51 -10.59 -16.40 24.27
N VAL A 52 -11.89 -16.53 24.01
CA VAL A 52 -12.73 -15.51 23.36
C VAL A 52 -13.44 -14.72 24.46
N TRP A 53 -13.31 -13.39 24.43
CA TRP A 53 -13.88 -12.52 25.45
C TRP A 53 -15.31 -12.10 25.10
N SER A 54 -16.22 -12.13 26.08
CA SER A 54 -17.64 -11.80 25.89
C SER A 54 -17.90 -10.29 25.79
N SER A 55 -17.02 -9.43 26.33
CA SER A 55 -17.12 -7.97 26.22
C SER A 55 -15.79 -7.26 26.51
N TYR A 56 -15.66 -6.01 26.07
CA TYR A 56 -14.51 -5.14 26.34
C TYR A 56 -14.34 -4.85 27.85
N GLN A 57 -15.44 -4.62 28.57
CA GLN A 57 -15.44 -4.30 30.00
C GLN A 57 -14.95 -5.48 30.85
N THR A 58 -15.38 -6.71 30.54
CA THR A 58 -14.92 -7.93 31.22
C THR A 58 -13.40 -8.12 31.04
N TYR A 59 -12.88 -7.81 29.86
CA TYR A 59 -11.45 -7.90 29.57
C TYR A 59 -10.60 -6.86 30.31
N MET A 60 -11.01 -5.58 30.34
CA MET A 60 -10.26 -4.51 31.02
C MET A 60 -10.12 -4.72 32.53
N THR A 61 -11.07 -5.45 33.12
CA THR A 61 -11.06 -5.79 34.55
C THR A 61 -9.99 -6.85 34.87
N GLU A 62 -9.68 -7.73 33.91
CA GLU A 62 -8.70 -8.81 34.06
C GLU A 62 -7.29 -8.42 33.56
N TYR A 63 -7.19 -7.51 32.58
CA TYR A 63 -5.93 -7.05 31.98
C TYR A 63 -5.88 -5.54 31.72
N PRO A 64 -5.63 -4.70 32.74
CA PRO A 64 -5.49 -3.25 32.55
C PRO A 64 -4.22 -2.92 31.73
N SER A 65 -4.33 -1.94 30.83
CA SER A 65 -3.21 -1.46 30.01
C SER A 65 -2.15 -0.76 30.87
N SER A 66 -0.87 -1.06 30.63
CA SER A 66 0.26 -0.49 31.38
C SER A 66 1.46 -0.30 30.46
N GLY A 67 2.17 0.83 30.63
CA GLY A 67 3.37 1.13 29.85
C GLY A 67 4.55 0.20 30.18
N PRO A 68 5.48 -0.04 29.23
CA PRO A 68 6.67 -0.85 29.48
C PRO A 68 7.62 -0.17 30.48
N THR A 69 8.23 -0.95 31.38
CA THR A 69 9.09 -0.45 32.48
C THR A 69 10.54 -0.16 32.07
N ALA A 70 10.94 -0.45 30.83
CA ALA A 70 12.26 -0.15 30.29
C ALA A 70 12.15 0.58 28.96
N SER A 71 13.00 1.60 28.77
CA SER A 71 13.04 2.42 27.55
C SER A 71 13.34 1.55 26.33
N VAL A 72 12.32 1.35 25.49
CA VAL A 72 12.48 0.79 24.15
C VAL A 72 13.31 1.78 23.32
N PRO A 73 14.41 1.35 22.67
CA PRO A 73 15.19 2.25 21.81
C PRO A 73 14.28 2.83 20.73
N ALA A 74 14.27 4.15 20.62
CA ALA A 74 13.41 4.88 19.70
C ALA A 74 13.56 4.35 18.26
N PRO A 75 12.47 4.27 17.47
CA PRO A 75 12.53 3.84 16.08
C PRO A 75 13.53 4.72 15.32
N LYS A 76 14.51 4.07 14.66
CA LYS A 76 15.38 4.78 13.72
C LYS A 76 14.49 5.32 12.60
N PRO A 77 14.45 6.65 12.35
CA PRO A 77 13.63 7.23 11.29
C PRO A 77 13.93 6.51 9.97
N PRO A 78 12.91 6.23 9.12
CA PRO A 78 13.16 5.71 7.78
C PRO A 78 14.15 6.63 7.09
N VAL A 79 15.29 6.08 6.67
CA VAL A 79 16.33 6.86 6.00
C VAL A 79 15.79 7.26 4.64
N TYR A 80 15.44 8.56 4.52
CA TYR A 80 15.02 9.18 3.27
C TYR A 80 16.15 9.07 2.25
N ASP A 81 15.98 8.16 1.29
CA ASP A 81 16.88 8.04 0.15
C ASP A 81 16.16 8.58 -1.09
N PRO A 82 16.49 9.80 -1.55
CA PRO A 82 15.85 10.37 -2.74
C PRO A 82 16.07 9.52 -4.00
N ASN A 83 17.10 8.66 -4.04
CA ASN A 83 17.33 7.72 -5.14
C ASN A 83 16.41 6.50 -5.10
N PHE A 84 15.84 6.18 -3.94
CA PHE A 84 14.88 5.09 -3.82
C PHE A 84 13.51 5.52 -4.35
N LEU A 85 12.99 6.67 -3.92
CA LEU A 85 11.68 7.18 -4.38
C LEU A 85 11.68 7.47 -5.89
N SER A 86 12.80 7.87 -6.47
CA SER A 86 12.89 8.06 -7.92
C SER A 86 12.68 6.76 -8.71
N ARG A 87 12.99 5.60 -8.12
CA ARG A 87 12.79 4.27 -8.71
C ARG A 87 11.37 3.75 -8.55
N VAL A 88 10.70 4.03 -7.43
CA VAL A 88 9.40 3.40 -7.09
C VAL A 88 8.20 4.32 -7.31
N LYS A 89 8.38 5.64 -7.41
CA LYS A 89 7.26 6.56 -7.61
C LYS A 89 6.54 6.28 -8.94
N GLY A 90 5.22 6.23 -8.87
CA GLY A 90 4.37 5.92 -10.01
C GLY A 90 4.30 4.46 -10.40
N TYR A 91 5.05 3.59 -9.73
CA TYR A 91 4.89 2.15 -9.91
C TYR A 91 3.81 1.60 -8.99
N ILE A 92 3.23 0.50 -9.47
CA ILE A 92 2.58 -0.49 -8.61
C ILE A 92 3.70 -1.35 -8.04
N LEU A 93 3.67 -1.61 -6.74
CA LEU A 93 4.62 -2.44 -6.01
C LEU A 93 3.92 -3.71 -5.53
N LEU A 94 4.60 -4.84 -5.65
CA LEU A 94 4.12 -6.14 -5.17
C LEU A 94 5.05 -6.60 -4.04
N GLN A 95 4.50 -6.82 -2.85
CA GLN A 95 5.27 -7.40 -1.76
C GLN A 95 5.65 -8.84 -2.08
N VAL A 96 6.94 -9.14 -2.13
CA VAL A 96 7.42 -10.50 -2.46
C VAL A 96 7.75 -11.35 -1.24
N GLN A 97 7.68 -10.77 -0.04
CA GLN A 97 8.05 -11.43 1.23
C GLN A 97 6.82 -11.78 2.10
N GLU A 98 5.61 -11.53 1.59
CA GLU A 98 4.34 -11.75 2.29
C GLU A 98 3.33 -12.44 1.34
N HIS A 99 2.06 -12.04 1.35
CA HIS A 99 0.99 -12.66 0.57
C HIS A 99 0.83 -12.09 -0.85
N GLY A 100 1.77 -11.26 -1.32
CA GLY A 100 1.69 -10.69 -2.66
C GLY A 100 0.88 -9.40 -2.73
N GLU A 101 0.75 -8.69 -1.62
CA GLU A 101 0.02 -7.42 -1.51
C GLU A 101 0.50 -6.39 -2.53
N ALA A 102 -0.46 -5.70 -3.15
CA ALA A 102 -0.19 -4.65 -4.11
C ALA A 102 -0.30 -3.26 -3.48
N TRP A 103 0.59 -2.35 -3.90
CA TRP A 103 0.65 -0.98 -3.42
C TRP A 103 0.86 -0.02 -4.58
N TYR A 104 0.19 1.13 -4.59
CA TYR A 104 0.46 2.16 -5.58
C TYR A 104 1.21 3.31 -4.92
N VAL A 105 2.34 3.72 -5.49
CA VAL A 105 3.07 4.92 -5.05
C VAL A 105 2.67 6.09 -5.93
N ASP A 106 1.89 7.03 -5.39
CA ASP A 106 1.47 8.20 -6.15
C ASP A 106 2.70 9.07 -6.50
N PRO A 107 2.98 9.35 -7.79
CA PRO A 107 4.15 10.12 -8.15
C PRO A 107 4.04 11.62 -7.77
N VAL A 108 2.89 12.10 -7.27
CA VAL A 108 2.75 13.49 -6.75
C VAL A 108 3.07 13.50 -5.26
N SER A 109 2.27 12.81 -4.44
CA SER A 109 2.42 12.82 -2.99
C SER A 109 3.57 11.97 -2.48
N GLN A 110 4.10 11.07 -3.32
CA GLN A 110 5.15 10.09 -2.99
C GLN A 110 4.74 9.12 -1.88
N LYS A 111 3.45 9.03 -1.58
CA LYS A 111 2.88 8.12 -0.59
C LYS A 111 2.37 6.85 -1.24
N ARG A 112 2.45 5.74 -0.51
CA ARG A 112 1.91 4.43 -0.90
C ARG A 112 0.47 4.28 -0.45
N ALA A 113 -0.32 3.58 -1.25
CA ALA A 113 -1.70 3.22 -0.96
C ALA A 113 -1.91 1.72 -1.16
N TYR A 114 -2.64 1.07 -0.26
CA TYR A 114 -2.85 -0.38 -0.28
C TYR A 114 -3.96 -0.80 -1.24
N MET A 115 -3.64 -1.70 -2.19
CA MET A 115 -4.56 -2.28 -3.14
C MET A 115 -4.78 -3.76 -2.80
N LYS A 116 -5.77 -4.01 -1.94
CA LYS A 116 -6.07 -5.35 -1.42
C LYS A 116 -6.35 -6.39 -2.51
N ASP A 117 -7.13 -6.02 -3.52
CA ASP A 117 -7.53 -6.88 -4.64
C ASP A 117 -7.85 -6.05 -5.89
N GLY A 118 -8.19 -6.70 -7.00
CA GLY A 118 -8.51 -6.03 -8.26
C GLY A 118 -9.71 -5.08 -8.19
N ALA A 119 -10.74 -5.39 -7.41
CA ALA A 119 -11.93 -4.53 -7.30
C ALA A 119 -11.65 -3.28 -6.45
N VAL A 120 -10.94 -3.44 -5.33
CA VAL A 120 -10.45 -2.34 -4.49
C VAL A 120 -9.44 -1.51 -5.26
N ALA A 121 -8.55 -2.15 -6.02
CA ALA A 121 -7.60 -1.46 -6.89
C ALA A 121 -8.32 -0.61 -7.92
N TYR A 122 -9.34 -1.12 -8.59
CA TYR A 122 -10.13 -0.35 -9.55
C TYR A 122 -10.73 0.92 -8.90
N GLN A 123 -11.38 0.78 -7.74
CA GLN A 123 -11.98 1.93 -7.04
C GLN A 123 -10.92 2.93 -6.57
N MET A 124 -9.81 2.45 -5.99
CA MET A 124 -8.69 3.30 -5.60
C MET A 124 -8.10 4.00 -6.82
N MET A 125 -7.84 3.28 -7.90
CA MET A 125 -7.18 3.84 -9.07
C MET A 125 -8.03 4.95 -9.69
N ARG A 126 -9.36 4.84 -9.65
CA ARG A 126 -10.25 5.97 -9.98
C ARG A 126 -10.14 7.12 -8.98
N SER A 127 -10.08 6.89 -7.67
CA SER A 127 -9.95 7.99 -6.69
C SER A 127 -8.61 8.74 -6.76
N TYR A 128 -7.54 8.11 -7.27
CA TYR A 128 -6.23 8.72 -7.52
C TYR A 128 -6.08 9.24 -8.94
N GLY A 129 -7.09 9.00 -9.79
CA GLY A 129 -7.05 9.30 -11.20
C GLY A 129 -6.97 10.80 -11.47
N LEU A 130 -5.98 11.20 -12.24
CA LEU A 130 -5.93 12.55 -12.80
C LEU A 130 -6.92 12.62 -13.99
N GLY A 131 -7.86 13.55 -13.93
CA GLY A 131 -8.75 13.82 -15.05
C GLY A 131 -7.96 14.21 -16.31
N ILE A 132 -8.29 13.61 -17.46
CA ILE A 132 -7.68 13.91 -18.75
C ILE A 132 -8.74 14.09 -19.84
N THR A 133 -8.52 15.05 -20.72
CA THR A 133 -9.38 15.30 -21.90
C THR A 133 -9.12 14.27 -22.99
N ASP A 134 -10.08 14.04 -23.86
CA ASP A 134 -9.94 13.13 -25.00
C ASP A 134 -8.84 13.59 -25.96
N ALA A 135 -8.70 14.91 -26.14
CA ALA A 135 -7.66 15.49 -26.98
C ALA A 135 -6.25 15.16 -26.48
N ASP A 136 -6.03 15.16 -25.17
CA ASP A 136 -4.74 14.80 -24.57
C ASP A 136 -4.57 13.28 -24.46
N LEU A 137 -5.65 12.55 -24.16
CA LEU A 137 -5.65 11.09 -24.11
C LEU A 137 -5.26 10.49 -25.46
N ASN A 138 -5.73 11.06 -26.57
CA ASN A 138 -5.40 10.62 -27.94
C ASN A 138 -3.92 10.80 -28.31
N LYS A 139 -3.16 11.62 -27.57
CA LYS A 139 -1.72 11.80 -27.77
C LYS A 139 -0.88 10.73 -27.03
N LEU A 140 -1.52 9.89 -26.22
CA LEU A 140 -0.85 8.84 -25.45
C LEU A 140 -0.97 7.51 -26.19
N PRO A 141 0.15 6.80 -26.45
CA PRO A 141 0.09 5.49 -27.07
C PRO A 141 -0.53 4.44 -26.14
N LYS A 142 -1.70 3.95 -26.53
CA LYS A 142 -2.44 2.87 -25.85
C LYS A 142 -1.92 1.50 -26.28
N MET A 143 -1.81 0.58 -25.32
CA MET A 143 -1.55 -0.85 -25.51
C MET A 143 -2.78 -1.66 -25.08
N ASN A 144 -2.99 -2.81 -25.68
CA ASN A 144 -4.16 -3.65 -25.39
C ASN A 144 -3.89 -4.68 -24.30
N THR A 145 -2.64 -5.13 -24.17
CA THR A 145 -2.25 -6.19 -23.24
C THR A 145 -1.00 -5.83 -22.42
N THR A 146 -0.86 -6.47 -21.26
CA THR A 146 0.35 -6.37 -20.42
C THR A 146 1.57 -6.96 -21.11
N ALA A 147 1.41 -7.96 -21.98
CA ALA A 147 2.50 -8.49 -22.78
C ALA A 147 3.02 -7.46 -23.81
N GLU A 148 2.13 -6.78 -24.52
CA GLU A 148 2.50 -5.69 -25.45
C GLU A 148 3.24 -4.58 -24.71
N ILE A 149 2.72 -4.13 -23.56
CA ILE A 149 3.35 -3.04 -22.83
C ILE A 149 4.71 -3.44 -22.24
N ILE A 150 4.92 -4.68 -21.81
CA ILE A 150 6.22 -5.12 -21.29
C ILE A 150 7.31 -5.11 -22.37
N ASN A 151 6.94 -5.51 -23.60
CA ASN A 151 7.87 -5.65 -24.73
C ASN A 151 7.99 -4.38 -25.58
N ALA A 152 7.13 -3.39 -25.37
CA ALA A 152 7.15 -2.16 -26.15
C ALA A 152 8.34 -1.25 -25.81
N SER A 153 8.91 -0.62 -26.85
CA SER A 153 9.94 0.41 -26.71
C SER A 153 9.44 1.61 -25.90
N SER A 154 10.37 2.21 -25.16
CA SER A 154 10.10 3.42 -24.38
C SER A 154 9.89 4.63 -25.28
N ILE A 155 8.80 5.35 -25.02
CA ILE A 155 8.49 6.64 -25.66
C ILE A 155 8.62 7.82 -24.68
N CYS A 156 9.14 7.57 -23.47
CA CYS A 156 9.26 8.61 -22.44
C CYS A 156 10.11 9.81 -22.90
N ALA A 157 11.14 9.60 -23.71
CA ALA A 157 11.98 10.70 -24.18
C ALA A 157 11.34 11.48 -25.35
N SER A 158 10.57 10.81 -26.21
CA SER A 158 10.01 11.39 -27.44
C SER A 158 8.60 11.97 -27.26
N ASN A 159 7.89 11.62 -26.20
CA ASN A 159 6.55 12.12 -25.91
C ASN A 159 6.52 12.81 -24.54
N SER A 160 6.56 14.14 -24.54
CA SER A 160 6.63 14.97 -23.33
C SER A 160 5.41 14.83 -22.44
N LEU A 161 4.20 14.70 -23.02
CA LEU A 161 2.97 14.48 -22.28
C LEU A 161 3.00 13.14 -21.55
N ALA A 162 3.37 12.07 -22.26
CA ALA A 162 3.48 10.73 -21.68
C ALA A 162 4.54 10.68 -20.56
N ASN A 163 5.68 11.35 -20.74
CA ASN A 163 6.71 11.46 -19.70
C ASN A 163 6.23 12.21 -18.46
N ARG A 164 5.45 13.29 -18.64
CA ARG A 164 4.86 14.06 -17.54
C ARG A 164 3.82 13.23 -16.78
N LEU A 165 3.09 12.39 -17.49
CA LEU A 165 2.03 11.54 -16.94
C LEU A 165 2.52 10.16 -16.51
N LYS A 166 3.82 9.86 -16.60
CA LYS A 166 4.35 8.55 -16.26
C LYS A 166 4.01 8.14 -14.83
N GLY A 167 3.53 6.91 -14.68
CA GLY A 167 3.09 6.36 -13.42
C GLY A 167 1.81 6.94 -12.85
N ARG A 168 1.14 7.86 -13.56
CA ARG A 168 -0.19 8.33 -13.18
C ARG A 168 -1.24 7.32 -13.59
N ILE A 169 -2.32 7.32 -12.84
CA ILE A 169 -3.58 6.80 -13.29
C ILE A 169 -4.37 7.97 -13.87
N LEU A 170 -4.93 7.79 -15.06
CA LEU A 170 -5.67 8.79 -15.79
C LEU A 170 -7.14 8.40 -15.84
N LEU A 171 -8.02 9.36 -15.64
CA LEU A 171 -9.45 9.19 -15.84
C LEU A 171 -9.93 10.06 -16.98
N GLN A 172 -10.50 9.44 -18.00
CA GLN A 172 -11.16 10.15 -19.08
C GLN A 172 -12.40 10.85 -18.54
N ILE A 173 -12.48 12.18 -18.65
CA ILE A 173 -13.58 12.96 -18.05
C ILE A 173 -14.66 13.41 -19.05
N GLN A 174 -14.48 13.15 -20.35
CA GLN A 174 -15.38 13.64 -21.40
C GLN A 174 -16.27 12.54 -22.01
N GLN A 175 -16.07 11.27 -21.61
CA GLN A 175 -16.87 10.14 -22.08
C GLN A 175 -17.21 9.18 -20.93
N HIS A 176 -16.89 7.89 -21.07
CA HIS A 176 -17.35 6.80 -20.20
C HIS A 176 -16.59 6.68 -18.87
N GLY A 177 -15.71 7.63 -18.53
CA GLY A 177 -14.97 7.56 -17.28
C GLY A 177 -13.89 6.48 -17.28
N GLU A 178 -13.34 6.14 -18.45
CA GLU A 178 -12.34 5.10 -18.63
C GLU A 178 -11.06 5.39 -17.84
N ALA A 179 -10.52 4.37 -17.17
CA ALA A 179 -9.31 4.47 -16.37
C ALA A 179 -8.10 3.88 -17.10
N TYR A 180 -6.99 4.60 -17.11
CA TYR A 180 -5.76 4.19 -17.77
C TYR A 180 -4.57 4.27 -16.81
N TYR A 181 -3.66 3.31 -16.86
CA TYR A 181 -2.38 3.39 -16.15
C TYR A 181 -1.25 3.67 -17.14
N VAL A 182 -0.47 4.71 -16.90
CA VAL A 182 0.72 5.05 -17.72
C VAL A 182 1.93 4.35 -17.12
N TYR A 183 2.39 3.27 -17.76
CA TYR A 183 3.47 2.45 -17.22
C TYR A 183 4.81 3.21 -17.18
N PRO A 184 5.46 3.40 -16.02
CA PRO A 184 6.63 4.29 -15.93
C PRO A 184 7.84 3.85 -16.77
N LYS A 185 8.00 2.55 -17.05
CA LYS A 185 9.16 2.02 -17.79
C LYS A 185 9.22 2.53 -19.23
N ASN A 186 8.05 2.71 -19.86
CA ASN A 186 7.98 3.07 -21.28
C ASN A 186 6.98 4.19 -21.61
N CYS A 187 6.29 4.73 -20.63
CA CYS A 187 5.31 5.81 -20.75
C CYS A 187 4.13 5.49 -21.68
N ARG A 188 3.86 4.21 -21.92
CA ARG A 188 2.68 3.77 -22.65
C ARG A 188 1.54 3.56 -21.67
N MET A 189 0.31 3.70 -22.15
CA MET A 189 -0.86 3.51 -21.30
C MET A 189 -1.57 2.21 -21.62
N ILE A 190 -2.16 1.60 -20.60
CA ILE A 190 -3.01 0.42 -20.74
C ILE A 190 -4.36 0.71 -20.10
N TYR A 191 -5.42 0.27 -20.78
CA TYR A 191 -6.79 0.45 -20.32
C TYR A 191 -7.12 -0.52 -19.19
N MET A 192 -7.75 0.01 -18.16
CA MET A 192 -8.14 -0.71 -16.96
C MET A 192 -9.66 -0.73 -16.86
N LYS A 193 -10.26 -1.57 -17.69
CA LYS A 193 -11.72 -1.64 -17.89
C LYS A 193 -12.50 -2.09 -16.65
N ASP A 194 -11.88 -2.93 -15.83
CA ASP A 194 -12.50 -3.57 -14.66
C ASP A 194 -11.44 -4.01 -13.64
N GLY A 195 -11.87 -4.63 -12.55
CA GLY A 195 -10.97 -5.13 -11.51
C GLY A 195 -10.07 -6.29 -11.96
N ALA A 196 -10.49 -7.10 -12.94
CA ALA A 196 -9.65 -8.18 -13.46
C ALA A 196 -8.49 -7.61 -14.30
N ALA A 197 -8.76 -6.61 -15.14
CA ALA A 197 -7.74 -5.86 -15.86
C ALA A 197 -6.80 -5.12 -14.89
N ALA A 198 -7.34 -4.53 -13.82
CA ALA A 198 -6.52 -3.93 -12.76
C ALA A 198 -5.59 -4.97 -12.11
N TYR A 199 -6.11 -6.15 -11.79
CA TYR A 199 -5.32 -7.25 -11.23
C TYR A 199 -4.18 -7.69 -12.15
N GLU A 200 -4.45 -7.87 -13.44
CA GLU A 200 -3.43 -8.21 -14.45
C GLU A 200 -2.34 -7.13 -14.52
N ILE A 201 -2.73 -5.85 -14.55
CA ILE A 201 -1.81 -4.73 -14.54
C ILE A 201 -0.92 -4.76 -13.29
N MET A 202 -1.50 -4.96 -12.11
CA MET A 202 -0.74 -5.08 -10.87
C MET A 202 0.23 -6.26 -10.94
N ARG A 203 -0.25 -7.44 -11.34
CA ARG A 203 0.48 -8.71 -11.36
C ARG A 203 1.68 -8.70 -12.30
N TYR A 204 1.55 -8.10 -13.47
CA TYR A 204 2.54 -8.17 -14.55
C TYR A 204 3.36 -6.90 -14.74
N LEU A 205 2.83 -5.73 -14.38
CA LEU A 205 3.54 -4.44 -14.47
C LEU A 205 4.03 -3.94 -13.11
N GLY A 206 3.68 -4.62 -12.02
CA GLY A 206 4.15 -4.33 -10.69
C GLY A 206 5.65 -4.62 -10.52
N LEU A 207 6.31 -3.81 -9.73
CA LEU A 207 7.68 -4.06 -9.29
C LEU A 207 7.66 -4.83 -7.98
N GLY A 208 8.41 -5.93 -7.92
CA GLY A 208 8.64 -6.63 -6.65
C GLY A 208 9.35 -5.71 -5.65
N ILE A 209 8.90 -5.74 -4.39
CA ILE A 209 9.49 -4.97 -3.30
C ILE A 209 9.58 -5.81 -2.02
N THR A 210 10.64 -5.58 -1.25
CA THR A 210 10.81 -6.16 0.10
C THR A 210 10.00 -5.37 1.13
N ASN A 211 9.69 -5.95 2.28
CA ASN A 211 9.00 -5.25 3.36
C ASN A 211 9.83 -4.05 3.87
N ALA A 212 11.15 -4.27 4.04
CA ALA A 212 12.07 -3.23 4.48
C ALA A 212 12.14 -2.05 3.52
N ASP A 213 12.13 -2.29 2.20
CA ASP A 213 12.11 -1.20 1.22
C ASP A 213 10.74 -0.54 1.11
N LEU A 214 9.66 -1.32 1.22
CA LEU A 214 8.31 -0.76 1.19
C LEU A 214 8.14 0.24 2.34
N ASP A 215 8.57 -0.10 3.56
CA ASP A 215 8.51 0.74 4.79
C ASP A 215 9.25 2.07 4.70
N ARG A 216 10.06 2.27 3.65
CA ARG A 216 10.69 3.55 3.33
C ARG A 216 9.76 4.50 2.58
N VAL A 217 8.58 4.03 2.15
CA VAL A 217 7.53 4.84 1.51
C VAL A 217 6.40 5.07 2.51
N GLU A 218 6.13 6.33 2.82
CA GLU A 218 5.05 6.71 3.73
C GLU A 218 3.68 6.24 3.24
N VAL A 219 2.84 5.78 4.16
CA VAL A 219 1.44 5.44 3.89
C VAL A 219 0.62 6.74 3.74
N LYS A 220 -0.34 6.75 2.81
CA LYS A 220 -1.25 7.88 2.61
C LYS A 220 -2.24 8.06 3.76
#